data_AF-A0A0P9D507-F1
#
_entry.id   AF-A0A0P9D507-F1
#
_cell.length_a   1.000
_cell.length_b   1.000
_cell.length_c   1.000
_cell.angle_alpha   90.00
_cell.angle_beta   90.00
_cell.angle_gamma   90.00
#
_symmetry.space_group_name_H-M   'P 1'
#
loop_
_entity.id
_entity.type
_entity.pdbx_description
1 polymer ?
#
loop_
_entity_poly.entity_id
_entity_poly.type
_entity_poly.pdbx_seq_one_letter_code
_entity_poly.pdbx_strand_id
1 'polypeptide(L)'
;MPAHTPRCRFCSAELEHTFVDLGMSPPCESFRSAAQQHEPEVFYPLRVYVCTRCWLVQLPEHISPAEIFSDYAYFSSYSDSWLAHMERYVAMATERFGLGAESLVVELASNDGYLLQYFVQRGIPVLG
;
A
#
# COMPACT_ATOMS: atom_id res chain seq x y z
N MET A 1 14.62 19.67 22.80
CA MET A 1 13.33 19.03 23.14
C MET A 1 13.57 17.53 23.13
N PRO A 2 13.15 16.75 24.14
CA PRO A 2 13.35 15.31 24.10
C PRO A 2 12.60 14.75 22.89
N ALA A 3 13.30 14.00 22.05
CA ALA A 3 12.71 13.37 20.88
C ALA A 3 11.62 12.41 21.37
N HIS A 4 10.38 12.61 20.90
CA HIS A 4 9.28 11.75 21.28
C HIS A 4 9.53 10.35 20.69
N THR A 5 9.66 9.33 21.55
CA THR A 5 9.78 7.94 21.09
C THR A 5 8.52 7.60 20.27
N PRO A 6 8.66 7.10 19.03
CA PRO A 6 7.51 6.73 18.22
C PRO A 6 6.74 5.58 18.87
N ARG A 7 5.42 5.53 18.66
CA ARG A 7 4.54 4.46 19.18
C ARG A 7 4.16 3.49 18.08
N CYS A 8 4.03 2.22 18.43
CA CYS A 8 3.57 1.18 17.54
C CYS A 8 2.13 1.46 17.08
N ARG A 9 1.91 1.49 15.76
CA ARG A 9 0.59 1.74 15.15
C ARG A 9 -0.46 0.69 15.52
N PHE A 10 -0.05 -0.52 15.86
CA PHE A 10 -0.97 -1.61 16.17
C PHE A 10 -1.32 -1.71 17.66
N CYS A 11 -0.33 -1.63 18.56
CA CYS A 11 -0.54 -1.86 20.00
C CYS A 11 -0.14 -0.69 20.92
N SER A 12 0.29 0.43 20.33
CA SER A 12 0.65 1.68 21.01
C SER A 12 1.82 1.62 22.00
N ALA A 13 2.52 0.48 22.09
CA ALA A 13 3.78 0.35 22.82
C ALA A 13 4.87 1.24 22.21
N GLU A 14 5.85 1.65 23.01
CA GLU A 14 6.97 2.47 22.55
C GLU A 14 7.90 1.66 21.63
N LEU A 15 8.42 2.33 20.60
CA LEU A 15 9.32 1.74 19.61
C LEU A 15 10.76 2.17 19.92
N GLU A 16 11.46 1.32 20.65
CA GLU A 16 12.85 1.58 21.08
C GLU A 16 13.88 0.86 20.21
N HIS A 17 13.48 -0.22 19.54
CA HIS A 17 14.38 -1.08 18.78
C HIS A 17 14.33 -0.77 17.29
N THR A 18 15.45 -0.32 16.74
CA THR A 18 15.67 -0.25 15.30
C THR A 18 15.81 -1.67 14.73
N PHE A 19 14.98 -1.98 13.73
CA PHE A 19 15.08 -3.22 12.97
C PHE A 19 16.14 -3.09 11.87
N VAL A 20 16.05 -2.02 11.08
CA VAL A 20 17.05 -1.65 10.07
C VAL A 20 17.06 -0.14 9.89
N ASP A 21 18.24 0.42 9.62
CA ASP A 21 18.42 1.80 9.21
C ASP A 21 19.10 1.83 7.85
N LEU A 22 18.39 2.36 6.84
CA LEU A 22 18.86 2.45 5.46
C LEU A 22 19.32 3.87 5.10
N GLY A 23 19.38 4.79 6.07
CA GLY A 23 19.79 6.17 5.86
C GLY A 23 18.67 7.04 5.30
N MET A 24 19.02 8.03 4.49
CA MET A 24 18.07 9.00 3.91
C MET A 24 17.66 8.55 2.50
N SER A 25 16.37 8.58 2.18
CA SER A 25 15.85 8.21 0.85
C SER A 25 14.71 9.12 0.40
N PRO A 26 14.57 9.40 -0.91
CA PRO A 26 13.41 10.13 -1.41
C PRO A 26 12.19 9.20 -1.48
N PRO A 27 10.96 9.74 -1.65
CA PRO A 27 9.79 8.92 -1.93
C PRO A 27 9.96 8.14 -3.24
N CYS A 28 9.70 6.84 -3.21
CA CYS A 28 10.03 5.94 -4.34
C CYS A 28 9.19 6.16 -5.61
N GLU A 29 8.02 6.78 -5.51
CA GLU A 29 7.13 7.05 -6.64
C GLU A 29 7.12 8.53 -7.07
N SER A 30 7.98 9.37 -6.48
CA SER A 30 8.10 10.79 -6.87
C SER A 30 9.11 10.97 -8.01
N PHE A 31 8.71 10.59 -9.22
CA PHE A 31 9.54 10.74 -10.42
C PHE A 31 9.71 12.22 -10.79
N ARG A 32 10.94 12.62 -11.07
CA ARG A 32 11.26 14.00 -11.45
C ARG A 32 11.33 14.15 -12.95
N SER A 33 10.67 15.18 -13.48
CA SER A 33 10.79 15.54 -14.89
C SER A 33 12.10 16.27 -15.17
N ALA A 34 12.52 16.30 -16.45
CA ALA A 34 13.71 17.03 -16.86
C ALA A 34 13.66 18.53 -16.52
N ALA A 35 12.46 19.14 -16.53
CA ALA A 35 12.28 20.54 -16.16
C ALA A 35 12.60 20.81 -14.69
N GLN A 36 12.43 19.81 -13.83
CA GLN A 36 12.64 19.91 -12.39
C GLN A 36 14.09 19.64 -11.99
N GLN A 37 15.01 19.37 -12.90
CA GLN A 37 16.38 18.93 -12.60
C GLN A 37 17.16 19.81 -11.59
N HIS A 38 16.82 21.09 -11.48
CA HIS A 38 17.49 22.05 -10.59
C HIS A 38 16.69 22.38 -9.31
N GLU A 39 15.51 21.82 -9.14
CA GLU A 39 14.73 21.98 -7.92
C GLU A 39 15.27 21.07 -6.80
N PRO A 40 15.07 21.42 -5.52
CA PRO A 40 15.44 20.54 -4.41
C PRO A 40 14.62 19.25 -4.41
N GLU A 41 15.19 18.20 -3.84
CA GLU A 41 14.52 16.92 -3.60
C GLU A 41 14.49 16.65 -2.09
N VAL A 42 13.33 16.20 -1.60
CA VAL A 42 13.12 15.94 -0.18
C VAL A 42 13.46 14.50 0.14
N PHE A 43 14.31 14.31 1.16
CA PHE A 43 14.73 13.01 1.64
C PHE A 43 14.22 12.79 3.06
N TYR A 44 13.80 11.56 3.35
CA TYR A 44 13.29 11.16 4.66
C TYR A 44 14.16 10.02 5.23
N PRO A 45 14.30 9.92 6.56
CA PRO A 45 15.02 8.82 7.17
C PRO A 45 14.24 7.51 7.00
N LEU A 46 14.84 6.56 6.29
CA LEU A 46 14.32 5.21 6.10
C LEU A 46 14.80 4.30 7.25
N ARG A 47 14.36 4.64 8.47
CA ARG A 47 14.64 3.88 9.68
C ARG A 47 13.40 3.11 10.11
N VAL A 48 13.50 1.79 10.06
CA VAL A 48 12.43 0.85 10.41
C VAL A 48 12.60 0.41 11.86
N TYR A 49 11.49 0.38 12.61
CA TYR A 49 11.46 -0.09 13.98
C TYR A 49 10.72 -1.42 14.08
N VAL A 50 11.07 -2.22 15.09
CA VAL A 50 10.31 -3.43 15.46
C VAL A 50 9.70 -3.25 16.85
N CYS A 51 8.40 -3.49 16.96
CA CYS A 51 7.74 -3.51 18.25
C CYS A 51 8.06 -4.81 18.99
N THR A 52 8.67 -4.75 20.17
CA THR A 52 8.99 -5.95 20.98
C THR A 52 7.78 -6.53 21.72
N ARG A 53 6.60 -5.90 21.61
CA ARG A 53 5.34 -6.41 22.19
C ARG A 53 4.49 -7.20 21.19
N CYS A 54 4.31 -6.68 19.98
CA CYS A 54 3.45 -7.32 18.96
C CYS A 54 4.21 -7.75 17.69
N TRP A 55 5.52 -7.50 17.63
CA TRP A 55 6.39 -7.85 16.50
C TRP A 55 6.08 -7.15 15.17
N LEU A 56 5.22 -6.13 15.17
CA LEU A 56 5.02 -5.28 13.99
C LEU A 56 6.29 -4.49 13.67
N VAL A 57 6.85 -4.78 12.50
CA VAL A 57 7.92 -4.02 11.85
C VAL A 57 7.28 -2.87 11.07
N GLN A 58 7.70 -1.64 11.32
CA GLN A 58 7.02 -0.44 10.77
C GLN A 58 7.95 0.76 10.61
N LEU A 59 7.55 1.66 9.70
CA LEU A 59 8.15 2.98 9.52
C LEU A 59 7.40 4.04 10.32
N PRO A 60 8.08 5.11 10.79
CA PRO A 60 7.42 6.33 11.23
C PRO A 60 6.61 6.98 10.09
N GLU A 61 5.62 7.81 10.44
CA GLU A 61 4.95 8.65 9.44
C GLU A 61 5.82 9.84 9.10
N HIS A 62 6.34 9.86 7.87
CA HIS A 62 7.10 11.01 7.35
C HIS A 62 6.32 11.79 6.28
N ILE A 63 5.43 11.11 5.56
CA ILE A 63 4.65 11.65 4.44
C ILE A 63 3.19 11.28 4.68
N SER A 64 2.26 12.22 4.48
CA SER A 64 0.84 11.93 4.64
C SER A 64 0.29 11.07 3.50
N PRO A 65 -0.78 10.28 3.70
CA PRO A 65 -1.43 9.55 2.62
C PRO A 65 -1.89 10.47 1.46
N ALA A 66 -2.34 11.69 1.77
CA ALA A 66 -2.79 12.64 0.76
C ALA A 66 -1.65 13.06 -0.19
N GLU A 67 -0.42 13.16 0.32
CA GLU A 67 0.75 13.43 -0.51
C GLU A 67 1.15 12.21 -1.34
N ILE A 68 1.18 11.02 -0.74
CA ILE A 68 1.55 9.76 -1.42
C ILE A 68 0.62 9.47 -2.60
N PHE A 69 -0.69 9.64 -2.43
CA PHE A 69 -1.70 9.27 -3.42
C PHE A 69 -2.16 10.44 -4.31
N SER A 70 -1.43 11.56 -4.32
CA SER A 70 -1.78 12.74 -5.12
C SER A 70 -1.58 12.55 -6.63
N ASP A 71 -0.48 11.92 -7.04
CA ASP A 71 -0.16 11.56 -8.42
C ASP A 71 0.35 10.11 -8.46
N TYR A 72 -0.59 9.16 -8.41
CA TYR A 72 -0.28 7.74 -8.29
C TYR A 72 -0.01 7.12 -9.67
N ALA A 73 1.27 6.98 -10.02
CA ALA A 73 1.72 6.51 -11.32
C ALA A 73 1.71 4.97 -11.49
N TYR A 74 1.27 4.23 -10.47
CA TYR A 74 1.26 2.76 -10.49
C TYR A 74 -0.10 2.20 -10.91
N PHE A 75 -0.08 1.39 -11.98
CA PHE A 75 -1.24 0.73 -12.53
C PHE A 75 -1.02 -0.79 -12.49
N SER A 76 -1.84 -1.47 -11.72
CA SER A 76 -1.67 -2.91 -11.44
C SER A 76 -1.92 -3.77 -12.68
N SER A 77 -2.74 -3.28 -13.62
CA SER A 77 -3.08 -3.99 -14.86
C SER A 77 -1.93 -4.15 -15.86
N TYR A 78 -0.80 -3.45 -15.70
CA TYR A 78 0.36 -3.62 -16.60
C TYR A 78 1.07 -4.97 -16.46
N SER A 79 0.80 -5.73 -15.39
CA SER A 79 1.40 -7.04 -15.17
C SER A 79 0.45 -8.17 -15.56
N ASP A 80 0.72 -8.81 -16.70
CA ASP A 80 -0.04 -10.00 -17.15
C ASP A 80 -0.03 -11.12 -16.11
N SER A 81 1.11 -11.33 -15.43
CA SER A 81 1.22 -12.33 -14.37
C SER A 81 0.33 -12.01 -13.16
N TRP A 82 0.13 -10.73 -12.88
CA TRP A 82 -0.72 -10.26 -11.80
C TRP A 82 -2.20 -10.40 -12.14
N LEU A 83 -2.58 -10.03 -13.37
CA LEU A 83 -3.94 -10.25 -13.89
C LEU A 83 -4.32 -11.74 -13.86
N ALA A 84 -3.42 -12.62 -14.32
CA ALA A 84 -3.64 -14.05 -14.25
C ALA A 84 -3.76 -14.56 -12.79
N HIS A 85 -3.02 -13.96 -11.85
CA HIS A 85 -3.19 -14.25 -10.43
C HIS A 85 -4.58 -13.83 -9.92
N MET A 86 -5.03 -12.63 -10.27
CA MET A 86 -6.32 -12.12 -9.84
C MET A 86 -7.49 -12.94 -10.36
N GLU A 87 -7.46 -13.36 -11.62
CA GLU A 87 -8.50 -14.24 -12.15
C GLU A 87 -8.61 -15.55 -11.36
N ARG A 88 -7.46 -16.17 -11.03
CA ARG A 88 -7.42 -17.38 -10.20
C ARG A 88 -7.91 -17.11 -8.77
N TYR A 89 -7.52 -15.98 -8.20
CA TYR A 89 -7.97 -15.57 -6.88
C TYR A 89 -9.49 -15.37 -6.84
N VAL A 90 -10.06 -14.67 -7.82
CA VAL A 90 -11.52 -14.47 -7.93
C VAL A 90 -12.24 -15.80 -8.08
N ALA A 91 -11.77 -16.70 -8.95
CA ALA A 91 -12.36 -18.04 -9.08
C ALA A 91 -12.39 -18.78 -7.73
N MET A 92 -11.25 -18.81 -7.02
CA MET A 92 -11.14 -19.44 -5.70
C MET A 92 -12.06 -18.78 -4.66
N ALA A 93 -12.08 -17.45 -4.58
CA ALA A 93 -12.89 -16.72 -3.60
C ALA A 93 -14.39 -16.90 -3.87
N THR A 94 -14.80 -16.81 -5.14
CA THR A 94 -16.18 -17.04 -5.57
C THR A 94 -16.66 -18.43 -5.16
N GLU A 95 -15.86 -19.48 -5.42
CA GLU A 95 -16.20 -20.85 -5.03
C GLU A 95 -16.24 -21.01 -3.50
N ARG A 96 -15.19 -20.55 -2.82
CA ARG A 96 -15.03 -20.73 -1.37
C ARG A 96 -16.13 -20.07 -0.55
N PHE A 97 -16.59 -18.90 -0.99
CA PHE A 97 -17.58 -18.10 -0.24
C PHE A 97 -18.98 -18.14 -0.88
N GLY A 98 -19.16 -18.87 -1.98
CA GLY A 98 -20.44 -18.95 -2.68
C GLY A 98 -20.93 -17.60 -3.21
N LEU A 99 -20.00 -16.77 -3.72
CA LEU A 99 -20.34 -15.42 -4.18
C LEU A 99 -21.15 -15.47 -5.47
N GLY A 100 -22.16 -14.60 -5.57
CA GLY A 100 -23.05 -14.53 -6.73
C GLY A 100 -23.70 -13.16 -6.89
N ALA A 101 -24.76 -13.08 -7.70
CA ALA A 101 -25.44 -11.83 -8.01
C ALA A 101 -26.05 -11.12 -6.77
N GLU A 102 -26.35 -11.86 -5.71
CA GLU A 102 -26.88 -11.33 -4.44
C GLU A 102 -25.77 -10.89 -3.47
N SER A 103 -24.50 -11.03 -3.85
CA SER A 103 -23.35 -10.58 -3.08
C SER A 103 -22.95 -9.15 -3.45
N LEU A 104 -22.21 -8.48 -2.57
CA LEU A 104 -21.50 -7.25 -2.90
C LEU A 104 -20.04 -7.40 -2.49
N VAL A 105 -19.13 -7.33 -3.45
CA VAL A 105 -17.69 -7.34 -3.20
C VAL A 105 -17.19 -5.90 -3.11
N VAL A 106 -16.57 -5.56 -1.99
CA VAL A 106 -15.94 -4.24 -1.79
C VAL A 106 -14.43 -4.42 -1.74
N GLU A 107 -13.69 -3.73 -2.61
CA GLU A 107 -12.23 -3.66 -2.58
C GLU A 107 -11.79 -2.29 -2.10
N LEU A 108 -11.02 -2.21 -1.03
CA LEU A 108 -10.41 -0.95 -0.62
C LEU A 108 -9.15 -0.70 -1.44
N ALA A 109 -9.03 0.51 -1.99
CA ALA A 109 -7.93 0.89 -2.87
C ALA A 109 -7.86 0.03 -4.14
N SER A 110 -8.99 -0.10 -4.85
CA SER A 110 -9.14 -0.94 -6.06
C SER A 110 -8.25 -0.56 -7.25
N ASN A 111 -7.48 0.52 -7.13
CA ASN A 111 -6.59 1.04 -8.17
C ASN A 111 -7.35 1.23 -9.50
N ASP A 112 -6.86 0.65 -10.59
CA ASP A 112 -7.45 0.71 -11.93
C ASP A 112 -8.54 -0.36 -12.17
N GLY A 113 -9.00 -1.05 -11.12
CA GLY A 113 -10.06 -2.06 -11.19
C GLY A 113 -9.58 -3.43 -11.69
N TYR A 114 -8.26 -3.66 -11.72
CA TYR A 114 -7.63 -4.89 -12.22
C TYR A 114 -8.21 -6.19 -11.61
N LEU A 115 -8.62 -6.17 -10.33
CA LEU A 115 -9.26 -7.31 -9.64
C LEU A 115 -10.77 -7.33 -9.87
N LEU A 116 -11.48 -6.21 -9.61
CA LEU A 116 -12.94 -6.14 -9.65
C LEU A 116 -13.54 -6.52 -11.01
N GLN A 117 -12.84 -6.28 -12.12
CA GLN A 117 -13.31 -6.68 -13.45
C GLN A 117 -13.66 -8.18 -13.54
N TYR A 118 -12.94 -9.05 -12.82
CA TYR A 118 -13.17 -10.50 -12.87
C TYR A 118 -14.40 -10.92 -12.05
N PHE A 119 -14.77 -10.16 -11.02
CA PHE A 119 -16.04 -10.33 -10.32
C PHE A 119 -17.22 -9.87 -11.19
N VAL A 120 -17.07 -8.71 -11.86
CA VAL A 120 -18.08 -8.18 -12.79
C VAL A 120 -18.36 -9.16 -13.94
N GLN A 121 -17.33 -9.76 -14.53
CA GLN A 121 -17.46 -10.79 -15.58
C GLN A 121 -18.28 -12.01 -15.12
N ARG A 122 -18.32 -12.28 -13.80
CA ARG A 122 -19.09 -13.37 -13.19
C ARG A 122 -20.48 -12.94 -12.72
N GLY A 123 -20.90 -11.70 -13.03
CA GLY A 123 -22.19 -11.15 -12.64
C GLY A 123 -22.29 -10.83 -11.15
N ILE A 124 -21.16 -10.63 -10.46
CA ILE A 124 -21.11 -10.28 -9.04
C ILE A 124 -21.00 -8.76 -8.92
N PRO A 125 -21.92 -8.08 -8.21
CA PRO A 125 -21.83 -6.65 -7.93
C PRO A 125 -20.56 -6.26 -7.16
N VAL A 126 -19.98 -5.10 -7.49
CA VAL A 126 -18.73 -4.61 -6.90
C VAL A 126 -18.80 -3.14 -6.49
N LEU A 127 -17.94 -2.76 -5.53
CA LEU A 127 -17.60 -1.39 -5.17
C LEU A 127 -16.08 -1.31 -4.94
N GLY A 128 -15.43 -0.30 -5.51
CA GLY A 128 -14.00 0.01 -5.30
C GLY A 128 -13.81 1.29 -4.51
#